data_AF-A0AAU9IK37-F1
#
_entry.id   AF-A0AAU9IK37-F1
#
_cell.length_a   1.000
_cell.length_b   1.000
_cell.length_c   1.000
_cell.angle_alpha   90.00
_cell.angle_beta   90.00
_cell.angle_gamma   90.00
#
_symmetry.space_group_name_H-M   'P 1'
#
loop_
_entity.id
_entity.type
_entity.pdbx_description
1 polymer ?
#
loop_
_entity_poly.entity_id
_entity_poly.type
_entity_poly.pdbx_seq_one_letter_code
_entity_poly.pdbx_strand_id
1 'polypeptide(L)'
;MVGGLVPKFQTYVLNSFSWPPMMRKLLIHPAGPFTIHFWCPWAKWAIVVANIADLKVPAENISTVQQGVIMLTGLVWTRYSTQVKPFNVNLMLVNFFMACSAIYQISRKLRLNNSKPSSA
;
A
#
# COMPACT_ATOMS: atom_id res chain seq x y z
N MET A 1 32.64 -6.74 10.36
CA MET A 1 31.60 -5.70 10.55
C MET A 1 31.29 -5.09 9.19
N VAL A 2 30.06 -5.21 8.71
CA VAL A 2 29.66 -4.87 7.33
C VAL A 2 29.70 -3.35 7.14
N GLY A 3 30.64 -2.86 6.32
CA GLY A 3 30.86 -1.43 6.05
C GLY A 3 29.86 -0.83 5.06
N GLY A 4 28.58 -0.75 5.43
CA GLY A 4 27.54 -0.08 4.62
C GLY A 4 27.41 1.43 4.93
N LEU A 5 26.84 2.20 4.00
CA LEU A 5 26.50 3.61 4.22
C LEU A 5 25.46 3.80 5.33
N VAL A 6 24.50 2.88 5.43
CA VAL A 6 23.39 2.90 6.41
C VAL A 6 23.90 2.90 7.86
N PRO A 7 24.77 1.96 8.30
CA PRO A 7 25.28 2.00 9.69
C PRO A 7 26.15 3.22 9.99
N LYS A 8 26.88 3.76 9.01
CA LYS A 8 27.63 5.02 9.18
C LYS A 8 26.71 6.21 9.42
N PHE A 9 25.65 6.32 8.62
CA PHE A 9 24.66 7.37 8.76
C PHE A 9 23.84 7.24 10.05
N GLN A 10 23.42 6.04 10.39
CA GLN A 10 22.71 5.75 11.65
C GLN A 10 23.55 6.15 12.86
N THR A 11 24.84 5.82 12.87
CA THR A 11 25.76 6.19 13.97
C THR A 11 25.99 7.70 14.03
N TYR A 12 26.09 8.37 12.88
CA TYR A 12 26.17 9.83 12.81
C TYR A 12 24.93 10.48 13.45
N VAL A 13 23.72 10.10 13.02
CA VAL A 13 22.45 10.64 13.55
C VAL A 13 22.30 10.36 15.05
N LEU A 14 22.68 9.18 15.52
CA LEU A 14 22.62 8.82 16.94
C LEU A 14 23.58 9.65 17.81
N ASN A 15 24.69 10.12 17.25
CA ASN A 15 25.69 10.91 17.96
C ASN A 15 25.48 12.43 17.80
N SER A 16 24.74 12.88 16.79
CA SER A 16 24.46 14.30 16.55
C SER A 16 23.53 14.94 17.58
N PHE A 17 22.67 14.16 18.25
CA PHE A 17 21.69 14.67 19.20
C PHE A 17 21.47 13.73 20.39
N SER A 18 21.25 14.27 21.59
CA SER A 18 20.94 13.49 22.79
C SER A 18 19.49 13.00 22.75
N TRP A 19 19.24 11.93 22.00
CA TRP A 19 17.90 11.38 21.83
C TRP A 19 17.31 10.82 23.14
N PRO A 20 16.01 11.05 23.40
CA PRO A 20 15.32 10.41 24.52
C PRO A 20 15.32 8.88 24.38
N PRO A 21 15.23 8.11 25.49
CA PRO A 21 15.47 6.67 25.50
C PRO A 21 14.59 5.87 24.54
N MET A 22 13.33 6.28 24.35
CA MET A 22 12.39 5.65 23.43
C MET A 22 12.80 5.81 21.96
N MET A 23 13.22 7.01 21.57
CA MET A 23 13.61 7.32 20.19
C MET A 23 14.93 6.62 19.84
N ARG A 24 15.87 6.54 20.79
CA ARG A 24 17.10 5.77 20.64
C ARG A 24 16.83 4.28 20.42
N LYS A 25 15.87 3.68 21.15
CA LYS A 25 15.44 2.29 20.94
C LYS A 25 14.85 2.07 19.54
N LEU A 26 14.02 2.99 19.05
CA LEU A 26 13.45 2.92 17.70
C LEU A 26 14.50 3.04 16.58
N LEU A 27 15.47 3.94 16.74
CA LEU A 27 16.52 4.20 15.75
C LEU A 27 17.56 3.07 15.67
N ILE A 28 17.79 2.32 16.76
CA ILE A 28 18.73 1.19 16.81
C ILE A 28 18.07 -0.13 16.39
N HIS A 29 16.73 -0.19 16.40
CA HIS A 29 16.00 -1.42 16.11
C HIS A 29 16.40 -2.02 14.74
N PRO A 30 16.61 -3.35 14.63
CA PRO A 30 17.01 -4.00 13.37
C PRO A 30 15.97 -3.82 12.25
N ALA A 31 14.71 -3.58 12.61
CA ALA A 31 13.61 -3.21 11.73
C ALA A 31 13.22 -1.71 11.85
N GLY A 32 14.19 -0.85 12.17
CA GLY A 32 13.99 0.59 12.37
C GLY A 32 13.86 1.39 11.07
N PRO A 33 13.67 2.71 11.16
CA PRO A 33 13.44 3.58 10.01
C PRO A 33 14.62 3.63 9.03
N PHE A 34 15.84 3.27 9.49
CA PHE A 34 17.03 3.21 8.65
C PHE A 34 17.13 1.93 7.81
N THR A 35 16.39 0.88 8.15
CA THR A 35 16.47 -0.44 7.50
C THR A 35 15.20 -0.82 6.77
N ILE A 36 14.03 -0.34 7.19
CA ILE A 36 12.74 -0.65 6.56
C ILE A 36 12.03 0.65 6.12
N HIS A 37 11.58 0.69 4.87
CA HIS A 37 10.74 1.76 4.31
C HIS A 37 9.29 1.66 4.83
N PHE A 38 9.11 1.93 6.13
CA PHE A 38 7.80 1.85 6.80
C PHE A 38 6.76 2.84 6.24
N TRP A 39 7.19 3.91 5.57
CA TRP A 39 6.32 4.90 4.94
C TRP A 39 5.72 4.42 3.61
N CYS A 40 6.38 3.51 2.88
CA CYS A 40 5.89 3.02 1.58
C CYS A 40 4.49 2.35 1.69
N PRO A 41 4.24 1.46 2.67
CA PRO A 41 2.89 0.93 2.91
C PRO A 41 1.86 2.04 3.21
N TRP A 42 2.25 3.07 3.96
CA TRP A 42 1.38 4.22 4.24
C TRP A 42 1.08 5.04 2.99
N ALA A 43 2.05 5.26 2.11
CA ALA A 43 1.82 5.93 0.83
C ALA A 43 0.86 5.13 -0.07
N LYS A 44 0.93 3.79 -0.05
CA LYS A 44 0.00 2.93 -0.82
C LYS A 44 -1.46 3.10 -0.42
N TRP A 45 -1.76 3.51 0.82
CA TRP A 45 -3.14 3.78 1.24
C TRP A 45 -3.78 4.93 0.46
N ALA A 46 -2.99 5.84 -0.13
CA ALA A 46 -3.52 6.87 -1.02
C ALA A 46 -4.29 6.28 -2.20
N ILE A 47 -3.89 5.11 -2.72
CA ILE A 47 -4.59 4.43 -3.81
C ILE A 47 -5.97 3.93 -3.34
N VAL A 48 -6.04 3.38 -2.13
CA VAL A 48 -7.31 2.95 -1.54
C VAL A 48 -8.24 4.14 -1.32
N VAL A 49 -7.72 5.24 -0.79
CA VAL A 49 -8.48 6.49 -0.59
C VAL A 49 -8.96 7.07 -1.92
N ALA A 50 -8.13 7.08 -2.96
CA ALA A 50 -8.52 7.51 -4.30
C ALA A 50 -9.66 6.64 -4.85
N ASN A 51 -9.56 5.31 -4.72
CA ASN A 51 -10.63 4.41 -5.14
C ASN A 51 -11.94 4.62 -4.36
N ILE A 52 -11.87 5.02 -3.09
CA ILE A 52 -13.05 5.37 -2.28
C ILE A 52 -13.63 6.72 -2.73
N ALA A 53 -12.78 7.71 -3.02
CA ALA A 53 -13.22 9.00 -3.55
C ALA A 53 -13.93 8.84 -4.91
N ASP A 54 -13.42 7.95 -5.77
CA ASP A 54 -13.99 7.61 -7.07
C ASP A 54 -15.37 6.94 -6.99
N LEU A 55 -15.82 6.53 -5.80
CA LEU A 55 -17.19 6.03 -5.64
C LEU A 55 -18.24 7.10 -5.93
N LYS A 56 -17.89 8.39 -5.77
CA LYS A 56 -18.76 9.52 -6.11
C LYS A 56 -18.82 9.78 -7.62
N VAL A 57 -17.86 9.27 -8.39
CA VAL A 57 -17.79 9.44 -9.83
C VAL A 57 -18.80 8.49 -10.50
N PRO A 58 -19.49 8.93 -11.58
CA PRO A 58 -20.35 8.05 -12.37
C PRO A 58 -19.57 6.85 -12.91
N ALA A 59 -20.17 5.65 -12.84
CA ALA A 59 -19.50 4.40 -13.25
C ALA A 59 -19.14 4.36 -14.75
N GLU A 60 -19.74 5.22 -15.58
CA GLU A 60 -19.39 5.39 -16.99
C GLU A 60 -17.95 5.86 -17.19
N ASN A 61 -17.51 6.80 -16.34
CA ASN A 61 -16.21 7.46 -16.45
C ASN A 61 -15.06 6.64 -15.85
N ILE A 62 -15.38 5.54 -15.17
CA ILE A 62 -14.38 4.69 -14.51
C ILE A 62 -13.81 3.67 -15.51
N SER A 63 -12.49 3.61 -15.69
CA SER A 63 -11.88 2.62 -16.60
C SER A 63 -11.94 1.19 -16.04
N THR A 64 -12.61 0.27 -16.75
CA THR A 64 -12.73 -1.14 -16.35
C THR A 64 -11.37 -1.84 -16.36
N VAL A 65 -10.53 -1.55 -17.37
CA VAL A 65 -9.20 -2.17 -17.50
C VAL A 65 -8.31 -1.73 -16.34
N GLN A 66 -8.33 -0.44 -15.99
CA GLN A 66 -7.57 0.08 -14.86
C GLN A 66 -8.00 -0.56 -13.54
N GLN A 67 -9.31 -0.60 -13.26
CA GLN A 67 -9.81 -1.26 -12.05
C GLN A 67 -9.53 -2.78 -12.06
N GLY A 68 -9.55 -3.43 -13.23
CA GLY A 68 -9.15 -4.83 -13.38
C GLY A 68 -7.69 -5.06 -13.00
N VAL A 69 -6.77 -4.20 -13.46
CA VAL A 69 -5.34 -4.27 -13.08
C VAL A 69 -5.15 -4.02 -11.59
N ILE A 70 -5.85 -3.02 -11.01
CA ILE A 70 -5.76 -2.72 -9.56
C ILE A 70 -6.26 -3.91 -8.73
N MET A 71 -7.35 -4.56 -9.16
CA MET A 71 -7.85 -5.78 -8.52
C MET A 71 -6.81 -6.92 -8.57
N LEU A 72 -6.31 -7.25 -9.77
CA LEU A 72 -5.37 -8.37 -9.95
C LEU A 72 -4.07 -8.14 -9.17
N THR A 73 -3.52 -6.93 -9.26
CA THR A 73 -2.30 -6.57 -8.53
C THR A 73 -2.55 -6.64 -7.02
N GLY A 74 -3.66 -6.10 -6.51
CA GLY A 74 -4.02 -6.19 -5.10
C GLY A 74 -4.10 -7.64 -4.59
N LEU A 75 -4.72 -8.55 -5.34
CA LEU A 75 -4.83 -9.97 -4.95
C LEU A 75 -3.46 -10.67 -4.93
N VAL A 76 -2.66 -10.50 -5.99
CA VAL A 76 -1.33 -11.10 -6.11
C VAL A 76 -0.43 -10.62 -4.97
N TRP A 77 -0.39 -9.30 -4.73
CA TRP A 77 0.44 -8.72 -3.67
C TRP A 77 -0.08 -9.01 -2.26
N THR A 78 -1.38 -9.26 -2.09
CA THR A 78 -1.91 -9.74 -0.81
C THR A 78 -1.31 -11.09 -0.45
N ARG A 79 -1.25 -12.05 -1.39
CA ARG A 79 -0.61 -13.35 -1.14
C ARG A 79 0.89 -13.21 -0.91
N TYR A 80 1.60 -12.45 -1.73
CA TYR A 80 3.04 -12.23 -1.53
C TYR A 80 3.37 -11.60 -0.17
N SER A 81 2.51 -10.71 0.35
CA SER A 81 2.73 -10.06 1.65
C SER A 81 2.79 -11.04 2.83
N THR A 82 2.14 -12.21 2.71
CA THR A 82 2.20 -13.27 3.73
C THR A 82 3.52 -14.05 3.72
N GLN A 83 4.24 -14.02 2.59
CA GLN A 83 5.50 -14.74 2.41
C GLN A 83 6.73 -13.91 2.80
N VAL A 84 6.58 -12.59 2.92
CA VAL A 84 7.66 -11.69 3.34
C VAL A 84 7.90 -11.85 4.84
N LYS A 85 9.15 -12.18 5.21
CA LYS A 85 9.59 -12.26 6.61
C LYS A 85 10.48 -11.05 6.94
N PRO A 86 10.24 -10.35 8.07
CA PRO A 86 9.14 -10.54 9.02
C PRO A 86 7.78 -10.11 8.44
N PHE A 87 6.68 -10.72 8.93
CA PHE A 87 5.34 -10.49 8.41
C PHE A 87 4.86 -9.05 8.64
N ASN A 88 4.46 -8.37 7.57
CA ASN A 88 3.95 -7.00 7.62
C ASN A 88 2.45 -6.98 7.32
N VAL A 89 1.65 -6.90 8.38
CA VAL A 89 0.18 -6.86 8.30
C VAL A 89 -0.30 -5.66 7.49
N ASN A 90 0.32 -4.48 7.64
CA ASN A 90 -0.11 -3.27 6.93
C ASN A 90 0.06 -3.43 5.40
N LEU A 91 1.19 -4.02 4.98
CA LEU A 91 1.44 -4.33 3.57
C LEU A 91 0.39 -5.32 3.02
N MET A 92 -0.02 -6.31 3.80
CA MET A 92 -1.10 -7.22 3.41
C MET A 92 -2.43 -6.48 3.28
N LEU A 93 -2.80 -5.69 4.29
CA LEU A 93 -4.08 -4.99 4.34
C LEU A 93 -4.24 -3.99 3.19
N VAL A 94 -3.21 -3.18 2.89
CA VAL A 94 -3.33 -2.18 1.83
C VAL A 94 -3.59 -2.81 0.46
N ASN A 95 -2.96 -3.94 0.15
CA ASN A 95 -3.20 -4.66 -1.12
C ASN A 95 -4.57 -5.36 -1.13
N PHE A 96 -5.03 -5.86 0.02
CA PHE A 96 -6.35 -6.47 0.17
C PHE A 96 -7.47 -5.44 -0.05
N PHE A 97 -7.41 -4.30 0.64
CA PHE A 97 -8.40 -3.23 0.49
C PHE A 97 -8.39 -2.61 -0.92
N MET A 98 -7.21 -2.51 -1.54
CA MET A 98 -7.09 -2.11 -2.93
C MET A 98 -7.85 -3.05 -3.86
N ALA A 99 -7.71 -4.37 -3.69
CA ALA A 99 -8.49 -5.35 -4.45
C ALA A 99 -9.99 -5.24 -4.19
N CYS A 100 -10.42 -5.13 -2.92
CA CYS A 100 -11.84 -5.01 -2.57
C CYS A 100 -12.48 -3.75 -3.16
N SER A 101 -11.79 -2.61 -3.08
CA SER A 101 -12.30 -1.34 -3.64
C SER A 101 -12.45 -1.40 -5.16
N ALA A 102 -11.50 -2.05 -5.86
CA ALA A 102 -11.58 -2.25 -7.30
C ALA A 102 -12.71 -3.21 -7.71
N ILE A 103 -12.91 -4.31 -6.98
CA ILE A 103 -14.04 -5.23 -7.18
C ILE A 103 -15.38 -4.50 -7.07
N TYR A 104 -15.51 -3.60 -6.09
CA TYR A 104 -16.72 -2.80 -5.92
C TYR A 104 -16.97 -1.87 -7.12
N GLN A 105 -15.94 -1.18 -7.62
CA GLN A 105 -16.07 -0.32 -8.79
C GLN A 105 -16.45 -1.09 -10.06
N ILE A 106 -15.82 -2.26 -10.29
CA ILE A 106 -16.17 -3.15 -11.40
C ILE A 106 -17.62 -3.61 -11.28
N SER A 107 -18.06 -3.99 -10.07
CA SER A 107 -19.44 -4.41 -9.81
C SER A 107 -20.46 -3.31 -10.13
N ARG A 108 -20.15 -2.05 -9.80
CA ARG A 108 -20.99 -0.89 -10.18
C ARG A 108 -21.07 -0.73 -11.70
N LYS A 109 -19.95 -0.90 -12.42
CA LYS A 109 -19.90 -0.79 -13.88
C LYS A 109 -20.63 -1.92 -14.60
N LEU A 110 -20.55 -3.15 -14.09
CA LEU A 110 -21.29 -4.29 -14.61
C LEU A 110 -22.81 -4.10 -14.45
N ARG A 111 -23.27 -3.63 -13.29
CA ARG A 111 -24.69 -3.31 -13.07
C ARG A 111 -25.19 -2.24 -14.04
N LEU A 112 -24.38 -1.21 -14.27
CA LEU A 112 -24.69 -0.17 -15.23
C LEU A 112 -24.80 -0.74 -16.67
N ASN A 113 -23.84 -1.55 -17.10
CA ASN A 113 -23.87 -2.15 -18.43
C ASN A 113 -25.10 -3.04 -18.65
N ASN A 114 -25.52 -3.79 -17.62
CA ASN A 114 -26.73 -4.63 -17.70
C ASN A 114 -28.03 -3.81 -17.75
N SER A 115 -28.01 -2.59 -17.21
CA SER A 115 -29.17 -1.67 -17.24
C SER A 115 -29.30 -0.90 -18.54
N LYS A 116 -28.22 -0.78 -19.32
CA LYS A 116 -28.28 -0.20 -20.66
C LYS A 116 -28.85 -1.27 -21.61
N PRO A 117 -29.99 -1.02 -22.28
CA PRO A 117 -30.43 -1.92 -23.33
C PRO A 117 -29.32 -1.97 -24.38
N SER A 118 -29.00 -3.17 -24.85
CA SER A 118 -28.02 -3.40 -25.92
C SER A 118 -28.44 -2.57 -27.14
N SER A 119 -27.87 -1.38 -27.31
CA SER A 119 -27.98 -0.64 -28.56
C SER A 119 -27.34 -1.52 -29.62
N ALA A 120 -28.20 -2.11 -30.46
CA ALA A 120 -27.84 -2.84 -31.66
C ALA A 120 -27.00 -1.98 -32.62
#